data_AF-A0A093BD52-F1
#
_entry.id   AF-A0A093BD52-F1
#
_cell.length_a   1.000
_cell.length_b   1.000
_cell.length_c   1.000
_cell.angle_alpha   90.00
_cell.angle_beta   90.00
_cell.angle_gamma   90.00
#
_symmetry.space_group_name_H-M   'P 1'
#
loop_
_entity.id
_entity.type
_entity.pdbx_description
1 polymer ?
#
loop_
_entity_poly.entity_id
_entity_poly.type
_entity_poly.pdbx_seq_one_letter_code
_entity_poly.pdbx_strand_id
1 'polypeptide(L)'
;QIYKEQLNTRIVLVAMETWSSEDRIRVGQDSLETLTEFMKYRREGLVEQSDTVHLFSGRTFQSSRSGTAFVGGICSPTRAGGVNE
;
A
#
# COMPACT_ATOMS: atom_id res chain seq x y z
N GLN A 1 17.70 4.83 11.39
CA GLN A 1 16.88 4.97 10.16
C GLN A 1 17.11 3.74 9.27
N ILE A 2 16.24 2.72 9.34
CA ILE A 2 16.50 1.36 8.80
C ILE A 2 16.96 1.36 7.34
N TYR A 3 16.15 1.91 6.43
CA TYR A 3 16.43 1.86 4.98
C TYR A 3 17.71 2.62 4.59
N LYS A 4 17.97 3.77 5.22
CA LYS A 4 19.14 4.60 4.91
C LYS A 4 20.43 3.92 5.37
N GLU A 5 20.43 3.38 6.59
CA GLU A 5 21.63 2.85 7.24
C GLU A 5 22.00 1.46 6.76
N GLN A 6 21.01 0.62 6.44
CA GLN A 6 21.25 -0.80 6.14
C GLN A 6 21.15 -1.13 4.65
N LEU A 7 20.39 -0.34 3.87
CA LEU A 7 20.03 -0.68 2.48
C LEU A 7 20.45 0.39 1.47
N ASN A 8 21.16 1.44 1.88
CA ASN A 8 21.49 2.60 1.02
C ASN A 8 20.28 3.14 0.24
N THR A 9 19.10 3.09 0.86
CA THR A 9 17.81 3.46 0.26
C THR A 9 17.14 4.54 1.09
N ARG A 10 16.49 5.53 0.46
CA ARG A 10 15.69 6.53 1.17
C ARG A 10 14.22 6.36 0.82
N ILE A 11 13.37 6.31 1.84
CA ILE A 11 11.92 6.42 1.66
C ILE A 11 11.56 7.89 1.77
N VAL A 12 10.97 8.44 0.70
CA VAL A 12 10.52 9.83 0.62
C VAL A 12 9.02 9.82 0.35
N LEU A 13 8.25 10.51 1.17
CA LEU A 13 6.81 10.68 0.95
C LEU A 13 6.59 11.76 -0.10
N VAL A 14 6.01 11.40 -1.24
CA VAL A 14 5.76 12.33 -2.37
C VAL A 14 4.30 12.74 -2.49
N ALA A 15 3.37 11.90 -2.02
CA ALA A 15 1.93 12.17 -2.01
C ALA A 15 1.25 11.38 -0.88
N MET A 16 0.11 11.86 -0.42
CA MET A 16 -0.73 11.20 0.58
C MET A 16 -2.19 11.62 0.38
N GLU A 17 -3.11 10.67 0.51
CA GLU A 17 -4.55 10.93 0.58
C GLU A 17 -5.14 10.33 1.85
N THR A 18 -6.29 10.86 2.29
CA THR A 18 -7.05 10.31 3.41
C THR A 18 -8.51 10.17 2.99
N TRP A 19 -9.07 8.98 3.17
CA TRP A 19 -10.47 8.69 2.88
C TRP A 19 -11.35 9.16 4.04
N SER A 20 -11.70 10.45 4.05
CA SER A 20 -12.39 11.10 5.18
C SER A 20 -13.86 10.76 5.31
N SER A 21 -14.52 10.39 4.21
CA SER A 21 -15.97 10.15 4.17
C SER A 21 -16.30 8.67 4.29
N GLU A 22 -15.66 7.86 3.46
CA GLU A 22 -15.87 6.41 3.39
C GLU A 22 -14.68 5.74 2.69
N ASP A 23 -14.52 4.43 2.91
CA ASP A 23 -13.49 3.63 2.26
C ASP A 23 -13.75 3.56 0.74
N ARG A 24 -12.71 3.80 -0.07
CA ARG A 24 -12.80 3.72 -1.54
C ARG A 24 -12.79 2.29 -2.07
N ILE A 25 -12.40 1.34 -1.23
CA ILE A 25 -12.40 -0.09 -1.49
C ILE A 25 -13.01 -0.81 -0.30
N ARG A 26 -13.44 -2.06 -0.48
CA ARG A 26 -13.78 -2.91 0.65
C ARG A 26 -12.51 -3.33 1.39
N VAL A 27 -12.32 -2.82 2.61
CA VAL A 27 -11.23 -3.25 3.50
C VAL A 27 -11.71 -4.42 4.36
N GLY A 28 -11.22 -5.62 4.06
CA GLY A 28 -11.57 -6.86 4.75
C GLY A 28 -10.55 -7.28 5.81
N GLN A 29 -10.75 -8.47 6.39
CA GLN A 29 -9.79 -9.10 7.29
C GLN A 29 -8.67 -9.85 6.54
N ASP A 30 -8.87 -10.17 5.27
CA ASP A 30 -7.83 -10.73 4.41
C ASP A 30 -6.99 -9.59 3.79
N SER A 31 -5.72 -9.55 4.16
CA SER A 31 -4.78 -8.54 3.67
C SER A 31 -4.41 -8.71 2.19
N LEU A 32 -4.46 -9.94 1.65
CA LEU A 32 -4.18 -10.20 0.24
C LEU A 32 -5.37 -9.79 -0.64
N GLU A 33 -6.59 -10.06 -0.18
CA GLU A 33 -7.81 -9.55 -0.83
C GLU A 33 -7.80 -8.01 -0.83
N THR A 34 -7.53 -7.40 0.34
CA THR A 34 -7.44 -5.94 0.48
C THR A 34 -6.36 -5.34 -0.42
N LEU A 35 -5.17 -5.96 -0.50
CA LEU A 35 -4.11 -5.52 -1.42
C LEU A 35 -4.54 -5.58 -2.88
N THR A 36 -5.26 -6.63 -3.26
CA THR A 36 -5.74 -6.81 -4.63
C THR A 36 -6.73 -5.70 -5.01
N GLU A 37 -7.68 -5.39 -4.14
CA GLU A 37 -8.64 -4.30 -4.37
C GLU A 37 -7.96 -2.92 -4.35
N PHE A 38 -7.02 -2.69 -3.43
CA PHE A 38 -6.27 -1.43 -3.36
C PHE A 38 -5.47 -1.15 -4.64
N MET A 39 -4.85 -2.17 -5.22
CA MET A 39 -4.09 -2.02 -6.45
C MET A 39 -4.96 -1.86 -7.71
N LYS A 40 -6.22 -2.31 -7.67
CA LYS A 40 -7.22 -1.97 -8.69
C LYS A 40 -7.59 -0.49 -8.58
N TYR A 41 -7.95 -0.02 -7.38
CA TYR A 41 -8.25 1.39 -7.12
C TYR A 41 -7.11 2.31 -7.56
N ARG A 42 -5.85 1.98 -7.23
CA ARG A 42 -4.69 2.77 -7.67
C ARG A 42 -4.64 2.93 -9.18
N ARG A 43 -4.86 1.84 -9.93
CA ARG A 43 -4.79 1.84 -11.40
C ARG A 43 -5.85 2.75 -12.04
N GLU A 44 -7.00 2.86 -11.38
CA GLU A 44 -8.16 3.57 -11.92
C GLU A 44 -8.24 5.04 -11.45
N GLY A 45 -7.68 5.37 -10.28
CA GLY A 45 -7.97 6.63 -9.59
C GLY A 45 -6.80 7.53 -9.19
N LEU A 46 -5.55 7.04 -9.15
CA LEU A 46 -4.43 7.85 -8.63
C LEU A 46 -3.67 8.56 -9.77
N VAL A 47 -3.70 9.89 -9.75
CA VAL A 47 -2.99 10.77 -10.71
C VAL A 47 -1.52 10.98 -10.31
N GLU A 48 -1.23 10.92 -9.00
CA GLU A 48 0.10 11.20 -8.47
C GLU A 48 1.12 10.11 -8.84
N GLN A 49 2.27 10.53 -9.37
CA GLN A 49 3.36 9.61 -9.73
C GLN A 49 4.17 9.22 -8.50
N SER A 50 4.35 7.92 -8.30
CA SER A 50 5.14 7.36 -7.18
C SER A 50 5.71 5.98 -7.54
N ASP A 51 6.90 5.68 -7.02
CA ASP A 51 7.54 4.36 -7.20
C ASP A 51 6.75 3.21 -6.56
N THR A 52 6.01 3.51 -5.48
CA THR A 52 5.12 2.57 -4.76
C THR A 52 4.02 3.32 -4.01
N VAL A 53 2.89 2.66 -3.78
CA VAL A 53 1.77 3.16 -2.95
C VAL A 53 1.48 2.19 -1.81
N HIS A 54 1.23 2.71 -0.60
CA HIS A 54 0.87 1.88 0.54
C HIS A 54 -0.41 2.37 1.19
N LEU A 55 -1.34 1.45 1.43
CA LEU A 55 -2.54 1.72 2.23
C LEU A 55 -2.20 1.53 3.71
N PHE A 56 -2.60 2.50 4.54
CA PHE A 56 -2.64 2.37 5.99
C PHE A 56 -4.10 2.20 6.40
N SER A 57 -4.41 1.04 6.95
CA SER A 57 -5.75 0.60 7.34
C SER A 57 -5.89 0.65 8.85
N GLY A 58 -6.99 1.19 9.37
CA GLY A 58 -7.30 1.07 10.81
C GLY A 58 -7.89 -0.28 11.22
N ARG A 59 -7.97 -1.26 10.30
CA ARG A 59 -8.51 -2.61 10.54
C ARG A 59 -7.40 -3.61 10.80
N THR A 60 -7.60 -4.49 11.77
CA THR A 60 -6.73 -5.64 12.02
C THR A 60 -6.98 -6.77 11.04
N PHE A 61 -5.92 -7.27 10.41
CA PHE A 61 -6.00 -8.42 9.50
C PHE A 61 -6.00 -9.74 10.26
N GLN A 62 -6.69 -10.77 9.73
CA GLN A 62 -6.70 -12.13 10.28
C GLN A 62 -5.46 -12.91 9.87
N SER A 63 -4.28 -12.43 10.26
CA SER A 63 -3.02 -13.15 10.04
C SER A 63 -2.00 -12.80 11.12
N SER A 64 -0.92 -13.58 11.23
CA SER A 64 0.23 -13.22 12.09
C SER A 64 1.08 -12.07 11.52
N ARG A 65 0.72 -11.56 10.34
CA ARG A 65 1.41 -10.48 9.65
C ARG A 65 0.54 -9.22 9.69
N SER A 66 1.15 -8.10 10.02
CA SER A 66 0.49 -6.78 10.05
C SER A 66 0.30 -6.15 8.67
N GLY A 67 0.71 -6.83 7.59
CA GLY A 67 0.61 -6.30 6.25
C GLY A 67 1.07 -7.26 5.16
N THR A 68 0.74 -6.89 3.93
CA THR A 68 1.02 -7.68 2.73
C THR A 68 1.41 -6.75 1.58
N ALA A 69 2.42 -7.14 0.81
CA ALA A 69 2.88 -6.43 -0.38
C ALA A 69 3.34 -7.42 -1.45
N PHE A 70 3.33 -7.02 -2.73
CA PHE A 70 3.88 -7.85 -3.79
C PHE A 70 5.41 -7.85 -3.76
N VAL A 71 6.00 -9.05 -3.71
CA VAL A 71 7.46 -9.22 -3.83
C VAL A 71 7.93 -8.74 -5.21
N GLY A 72 8.99 -7.93 -5.23
CA GLY A 72 9.55 -7.35 -6.46
C GLY A 72 8.59 -6.38 -7.15
N GLY A 73 7.67 -5.77 -6.40
CA GLY A 73 6.60 -4.96 -6.96
C GLY A 73 7.00 -3.55 -7.38
N ILE A 74 8.08 -2.97 -6.83
CA ILE A 74 8.48 -1.56 -7.04
C ILE A 74 8.50 -1.19 -8.53
N CYS A 75 8.09 0.04 -8.86
CA CYS A 75 7.99 0.57 -10.23
C CYS A 75 6.99 -0.14 -11.16
N SER A 76 6.33 -1.21 -10.72
CA SER A 76 5.27 -1.86 -11.48
C SER A 76 3.94 -1.08 -11.38
N PRO A 77 3.28 -0.75 -12.50
CA PRO A 77 1.98 -0.09 -12.48
C PRO A 77 0.89 -0.87 -11.73
N THR A 78 1.01 -2.21 -11.69
CA THR A 78 -0.01 -3.10 -11.15
C THR A 78 0.39 -3.79 -9.85
N ARG A 79 1.68 -3.75 -9.48
CA ARG A 79 2.23 -4.47 -8.33
C ARG A 79 3.00 -3.61 -7.33
N ALA A 80 3.28 -2.34 -7.62
CA ALA A 80 4.07 -1.50 -6.72
C ALA A 80 3.25 -0.98 -5.54
N GLY A 81 2.87 -1.87 -4.62
CA GLY A 81 2.21 -1.43 -3.40
C GLY A 81 2.04 -2.51 -2.34
N GLY A 82 1.53 -2.04 -1.19
CA GLY A 82 1.27 -2.85 -0.01
C GLY A 82 0.12 -2.31 0.83
N VAL A 83 -0.35 -3.13 1.75
CA VAL A 83 -1.34 -2.75 2.77
C VAL A 83 -0.74 -3.03 4.16
N ASN A 84 -1.01 -2.14 5.11
CA ASN A 84 -0.53 -2.24 6.49
C ASN A 84 -1.70 -1.90 7.42
N GLU A 85 -1.88 -2.66 8.49
CA GLU A 85 -2.78 -2.32 9.61
C GLU A 85 -2.18 -1.27 10.56
#